data_AF-E1VIS6-F1
#
_entry.id   AF-E1VIS6-F1
#
_cell.length_a   1.000
_cell.length_b   1.000
_cell.length_c   1.000
_cell.angle_alpha   90.00
_cell.angle_beta   90.00
_cell.angle_gamma   90.00
#
_symmetry.space_group_name_H-M   'P 1'
#
loop_
_entity.id
_entity.type
_entity.pdbx_description
1 polymer ?
#
loop_
_entity_poly.entity_id
_entity_poly.type
_entity_poly.pdbx_seq_one_letter_code
_entity_poly.pdbx_strand_id
1 'polypeptide(L)' 'MEAKAKGIKFGRKPTVDKDKVSVLHSQGIGATEIARQLKIGRSTIYKLLASHSA' A
#
# COMPACT_ATOMS: atom_id res chain seq x y z
N MET A 1 -3.24 -4.57 -30.23
CA MET A 1 -3.13 -4.86 -28.78
C MET A 1 -1.66 -4.88 -28.35
N GLU A 2 -0.99 -3.73 -28.26
CA GLU A 2 0.48 -3.73 -28.13
C GLU A 2 1.00 -3.37 -26.75
N ALA A 3 0.26 -2.59 -25.97
CA ALA A 3 0.82 -1.98 -24.77
C ALA A 3 0.84 -2.91 -23.54
N LYS A 4 -0.17 -3.77 -23.37
CA LYS A 4 -0.16 -4.80 -22.30
C LYS A 4 0.89 -5.88 -22.58
N ALA A 5 1.12 -6.22 -23.85
CA ALA A 5 2.12 -7.21 -24.27
C ALA A 5 3.57 -6.70 -24.05
N LYS A 6 3.78 -5.38 -24.15
CA LYS A 6 5.06 -4.71 -23.84
C LYS A 6 5.30 -4.50 -22.33
N GLY A 7 4.42 -5.02 -21.47
CA GLY A 7 4.56 -4.89 -20.01
C GLY A 7 4.37 -3.46 -19.50
N ILE A 8 3.76 -2.58 -20.30
CA ILE A 8 3.55 -1.18 -19.92
C ILE A 8 2.48 -1.14 -18.84
N LYS A 9 2.90 -0.87 -17.60
CA LYS A 9 2.00 -0.68 -16.46
C LYS A 9 1.31 0.67 -16.60
N PHE A 10 0.03 0.62 -16.93
CA PHE A 10 -0.82 1.80 -16.99
C PHE A 10 -1.21 2.28 -15.60
N GLY A 11 -1.35 3.61 -15.47
CA GLY A 11 -1.79 4.25 -14.23
C GLY A 11 -0.66 4.87 -13.40
N ARG A 12 -1.05 5.47 -12.28
CA ARG A 12 -0.11 6.14 -11.37
C ARG A 12 0.79 5.11 -10.68
N LYS A 13 2.10 5.33 -10.71
CA LYS A 13 3.06 4.52 -9.97
C LYS A 13 2.69 4.53 -8.48
N PRO A 14 2.55 3.37 -7.82
CA PRO A 14 2.29 3.33 -6.39
C PRO A 14 3.46 4.02 -5.67
N THR A 15 3.15 5.09 -4.95
CA THR A 15 4.13 5.87 -4.17
C THR A 15 4.25 5.38 -2.73
N VAL A 16 3.28 4.56 -2.29
CA VAL A 16 3.19 4.07 -0.92
C VAL A 16 3.88 2.71 -0.80
N ASP A 17 4.76 2.63 0.17
CA ASP A 17 5.52 1.44 0.53
C ASP A 17 4.64 0.49 1.35
N LYS A 18 4.22 -0.62 0.73
CA LYS A 18 3.27 -1.57 1.32
C LYS A 18 3.94 -2.41 2.41
N ASP A 19 5.22 -2.72 2.21
CA ASP A 19 6.00 -3.53 3.14
C ASP A 19 6.17 -2.81 4.48
N LYS A 20 6.45 -1.50 4.44
CA LYS A 20 6.49 -0.69 5.67
C LYS A 20 5.18 -0.71 6.44
N VAL A 21 4.03 -0.61 5.76
CA VAL A 21 2.72 -0.68 6.41
C VAL A 21 2.50 -2.05 7.06
N SER A 22 2.85 -3.13 6.36
CA SER A 22 2.72 -4.50 6.87
C SER A 22 3.61 -4.76 8.08
N VAL A 23 4.88 -4.35 8.02
CA VAL A 23 5.84 -4.48 9.13
C VAL A 23 5.36 -3.72 10.37
N LEU A 24 4.98 -2.45 10.22
CA LEU A 24 4.49 -1.64 11.34
C LEU A 24 3.20 -2.23 11.95
N HIS A 25 2.28 -2.72 11.10
CA HIS A 25 1.06 -3.37 11.58
C HIS A 25 1.37 -4.70 12.29
N SER A 26 2.33 -5.48 11.79
CA SER A 26 2.79 -6.73 12.44
C SER A 26 3.48 -6.48 13.78
N GLN A 27 4.05 -5.29 13.99
CA GLN A 27 4.59 -4.86 15.27
C GLN A 27 3.49 -4.45 16.28
N GLY A 28 2.21 -4.52 15.90
CA GLY A 28 1.08 -4.12 16.73
C GLY A 28 0.79 -2.62 16.70
N ILE A 29 1.43 -1.86 15.80
CA ILE A 29 1.20 -0.42 15.65
C ILE A 29 -0.14 -0.20 14.96
N GLY A 30 -1.00 0.60 15.59
CA GLY A 30 -2.32 0.91 15.06
C GLY A 30 -2.26 1.71 13.74
N ALA A 31 -3.23 1.47 12.85
CA ALA A 31 -3.33 2.14 11.55
C ALA A 31 -3.29 3.68 11.62
N THR A 32 -3.79 4.28 12.70
CA THR A 32 -3.75 5.73 12.92
C THR A 32 -2.33 6.27 13.14
N GLU A 33 -1.49 5.51 13.84
CA GLU A 33 -0.10 5.88 14.09
C GLU A 33 0.73 5.72 12.81
N ILE A 34 0.52 4.61 12.09
CA ILE A 34 1.14 4.35 10.78
C ILE A 34 0.80 5.47 9.78
N ALA A 35 -0.46 5.93 9.78
CA ALA A 35 -0.90 7.05 8.93
C ALA A 35 -0.11 8.33 9.21
N ARG A 36 0.15 8.63 10.48
CA ARG A 36 0.93 9.81 10.89
C ARG A 36 2.41 9.67 10.51
N GLN A 37 3.01 8.51 10.77
CA GLN A 37 4.42 8.24 10.47
C GLN A 37 4.72 8.29 8.96
N LEU A 38 3.89 7.62 8.15
CA LEU A 38 4.09 7.53 6.71
C LEU A 38 3.41 8.67 5.92
N LYS A 39 2.69 9.57 6.61
CA LYS A 39 1.89 10.66 6.01
C LYS A 39 0.94 10.16 4.92
N ILE A 40 0.31 9.01 5.15
CA ILE A 40 -0.64 8.38 4.25
C ILE A 40 -2.04 8.38 4.87
N GLY A 41 -3.07 8.46 4.03
CA GLY A 41 -4.45 8.36 4.49
C GLY A 41 -4.77 7.00 5.09
N ARG A 42 -5.58 6.97 6.15
CA ARG A 42 -6.07 5.74 6.80
C ARG A 42 -6.74 4.79 5.79
N SER A 43 -7.46 5.34 4.82
CA SER A 43 -8.11 4.57 3.75
C SER A 43 -7.13 3.77 2.90
N THR A 44 -5.93 4.30 2.65
CA THR A 44 -4.87 3.57 1.94
C THR A 44 -4.35 2.42 2.79
N ILE A 45 -4.11 2.66 4.08
CA ILE A 45 -3.63 1.62 5.00
C ILE A 45 -4.62 0.45 5.06
N TYR A 46 -5.91 0.72 5.27
CA TYR A 46 -6.91 -0.34 5.31
C TYR A 46 -7.01 -1.11 3.99
N LYS A 47 -6.91 -0.43 2.82
CA LYS A 47 -6.85 -1.13 1.53
C LYS A 47 -5.63 -2.03 1.40
N LEU A 48 -4.49 -1.61 1.92
CA LEU A 48 -3.24 -2.39 1.88
C LEU A 48 -3.33 -3.60 2.80
N LEU A 49 -3.85 -3.43 4.02
CA LEU A 49 -4.06 -4.52 4.96
C LEU A 49 -5.10 -5.52 4.45
N ALA A 50 -6.21 -5.04 3.89
CA ALA A 50 -7.24 -5.88 3.28
C ALA A 50 -6.77 -6.62 2.02
N SER A 51 -5.74 -6.12 1.33
CA SER A 51 -5.16 -6.81 0.16
C SER A 51 -4.18 -7.92 0.54
N HIS A 52 -3.76 -8.02 1.80
CA HIS A 52 -2.77 -8.99 2.27
C HIS A 52 -3.43 -10.29 2.81
N SER A 53 -4.77 -10.38 2.78
CA SER A 53 -5.55 -11.51 3.28
C SER A 53 -6.09 -12.41 2.15
N ALA A 54 -5.23 -12.77 1.19
CA ALA A 54 -5.51 -13.74 0.14
C ALA A 54 -4.27 -14.59 -0.14
#